data_AF-A0A699Q3P2-F1
#
_entry.id   AF-A0A699Q3P2-F1
#
_cell.length_a   1.000
_cell.length_b   1.000
_cell.length_c   1.000
_cell.angle_alpha   90.00
_cell.angle_beta   90.00
_cell.angle_gamma   90.00
#
_symmetry.space_group_name_H-M   'P 1'
#
loop_
_entity.id
_entity.type
_entity.pdbx_description
1 polymer ?
#
loop_
_entity_poly.entity_id
_entity_poly.type
_entity_poly.pdbx_seq_one_letter_code
_entity_poly.pdbx_strand_id
1 'polypeptide(L)'
;CHADEPLAVPLDGLHFDDKLHFLEEPVEIVHREIKRLKRSRILLFKVRWNSKRGPEFTWEREDQFQKKYPHLFAKIASSSSVTS
;
A
#
# COMPACT_ATOMS: atom_id res chain seq x y z
N CYS A 1 -23.77 38.91 -3.18
CA CYS A 1 -22.68 38.47 -2.29
C CYS A 1 -22.66 36.95 -2.31
N HIS A 2 -21.88 36.34 -3.20
CA HIS A 2 -21.69 34.88 -3.20
C HIS A 2 -20.63 34.56 -2.16
N ALA A 3 -21.00 33.84 -1.11
CA ALA A 3 -20.05 33.27 -0.18
C ALA A 3 -19.38 32.10 -0.88
N ASP A 4 -18.04 32.14 -1.03
CA ASP A 4 -17.25 30.96 -1.36
C ASP A 4 -17.40 29.98 -0.19
N GLU A 5 -18.22 28.96 -0.39
CA GLU A 5 -18.35 27.85 0.52
C GLU A 5 -17.01 27.12 0.59
N PRO A 6 -16.41 26.93 1.78
CA PRO A 6 -15.14 26.23 1.88
C PRO A 6 -15.37 24.78 1.47
N LEU A 7 -14.74 24.36 0.37
CA LEU A 7 -14.63 22.97 -0.07
C LEU A 7 -13.82 22.16 0.95
N ALA A 8 -14.37 21.94 2.13
CA ALA A 8 -13.76 21.17 3.19
C ALA A 8 -13.80 19.69 2.80
N VAL A 9 -12.69 19.20 2.27
CA VAL A 9 -12.50 17.77 1.99
C VAL A 9 -12.25 17.06 3.33
N PRO A 10 -13.02 16.02 3.68
CA PRO A 10 -12.78 15.22 4.88
C PRO A 10 -11.38 14.60 4.84
N LEU A 11 -10.59 14.82 5.90
CA LEU A 11 -9.21 14.34 6.03
C LEU A 11 -9.11 12.88 6.53
N ASP A 12 -10.24 12.22 6.81
CA ASP A 12 -10.34 10.93 7.50
C ASP A 12 -9.63 9.74 6.83
N GLY A 13 -9.04 9.94 5.63
CA GLY A 13 -8.31 8.90 4.89
C GLY A 13 -6.85 9.24 4.56
N LEU A 14 -6.33 10.39 5.01
CA LEU A 14 -4.98 10.83 4.65
C LEU A 14 -4.04 10.87 5.85
N HIS A 15 -3.07 9.94 5.89
CA HIS A 15 -1.92 10.05 6.76
C HIS A 15 -0.96 11.12 6.21
N PHE A 16 -0.79 12.21 6.95
CA PHE A 16 0.20 13.23 6.66
C PHE A 16 1.33 13.14 7.68
N ASP A 17 2.58 13.31 7.22
CA ASP A 17 3.70 13.59 8.10
C ASP A 17 3.55 14.99 8.72
N ASP A 18 4.29 15.32 9.79
CA ASP A 18 4.32 16.62 10.48
C ASP A 18 4.63 17.80 9.53
N LYS A 19 5.11 17.49 8.33
CA LYS A 19 5.43 18.42 7.23
C LYS A 19 4.35 18.51 6.15
N LEU A 20 3.16 17.95 6.36
CA LEU A 20 2.05 17.87 5.39
C LEU A 20 2.41 17.16 4.06
N HIS A 21 3.50 16.39 4.04
CA HIS A 21 3.79 15.51 2.93
C HIS A 21 2.84 14.33 2.98
N PHE A 22 2.29 14.00 1.81
CA PHE A 22 1.47 12.83 1.66
C PHE A 22 2.35 11.60 1.73
N LEU A 23 2.16 10.78 2.76
CA LEU A 23 2.84 9.49 2.84
C LEU A 23 1.99 8.51 2.03
N GLU A 24 2.47 8.13 0.84
CA GLU A 24 1.92 6.99 0.11
C GLU A 24 2.14 5.73 0.95
N GLU A 25 1.13 5.38 1.74
CA GLU A 25 1.16 4.21 2.59
C GLU A 25 0.67 2.99 1.79
N PRO A 26 1.43 1.89 1.79
CA PRO A 26 0.97 0.66 1.16
C PRO A 26 -0.17 0.08 1.99
N VAL A 27 -1.33 -0.06 1.37
CA VAL A 27 -2.57 -0.53 2.03
C VAL A 27 -2.54 -2.05 2.18
N GLU A 28 -2.26 -2.73 1.07
CA GLU A 28 -2.38 -4.19 0.99
C GLU A 28 -1.58 -4.75 -0.19
N ILE A 29 -1.23 -6.03 -0.07
CA ILE A 29 -0.64 -6.82 -1.16
C ILE A 29 -1.79 -7.53 -1.87
N VAL A 30 -2.15 -7.06 -3.06
CA VAL A 30 -3.31 -7.58 -3.82
C VAL A 30 -2.95 -8.78 -4.69
N HIS A 31 -1.69 -8.98 -5.02
CA HIS A 31 -1.25 -10.12 -5.82
C HIS A 31 0.20 -10.50 -5.57
N ARG A 32 0.53 -11.78 -5.79
CA ARG A 32 1.87 -12.32 -5.69
C ARG A 32 2.21 -13.09 -6.96
N GLU A 33 3.27 -12.70 -7.65
CA GLU A 33 3.73 -13.34 -8.88
C GLU A 33 5.21 -13.75 -8.75
N ILE A 34 5.56 -14.93 -9.26
CA ILE A 34 6.96 -15.37 -9.36
C ILE A 34 7.39 -15.28 -10.81
N LYS A 35 8.35 -14.39 -11.10
CA LYS A 35 8.99 -14.33 -12.41
C LYS A 35 10.23 -15.22 -12.44
N ARG A 36 10.23 -16.20 -13.34
CA ARG A 36 11.42 -17.00 -13.66
C ARG A 36 12.27 -16.27 -14.68
N LEU A 37 13.51 -15.99 -14.31
CA LEU A 37 14.55 -15.51 -15.21
C LEU A 37 15.44 -16.69 -15.62
N LYS A 38 16.36 -16.46 -16.57
CA LYS A 38 17.27 -17.50 -17.09
C LYS A 38 18.05 -18.26 -16.01
N ARG A 39 18.38 -17.61 -14.88
CA ARG A 39 19.20 -18.19 -13.80
C ARG A 39 18.63 -18.00 -12.39
N SER A 40 17.46 -17.37 -12.25
CA SER A 40 16.93 -17.01 -10.93
C SER A 40 15.41 -16.91 -10.95
N ARG A 41 14.83 -16.75 -9.76
CA ARG A 41 13.41 -16.47 -9.56
C ARG A 41 13.28 -15.20 -8.76
N ILE A 42 12.35 -14.33 -9.14
CA ILE A 42 12.05 -13.09 -8.42
C ILE A 42 10.58 -13.14 -8.02
N LEU A 43 10.32 -12.99 -6.72
CA LEU A 43 8.99 -12.79 -6.16
C LEU A 43 8.63 -11.31 -6.24
N LEU A 44 7.51 -11.01 -6.90
CA LEU A 44 6.95 -9.68 -7.06
C LEU A 44 5.58 -9.61 -6.40
N PHE A 45 5.31 -8.49 -5.74
CA PHE A 45 4.04 -8.16 -5.15
C PHE A 45 3.40 -7.02 -5.88
N LYS A 46 2.12 -7.20 -6.23
CA LYS A 46 1.28 -6.08 -6.62
C LYS A 46 0.79 -5.43 -5.34
N VAL A 47 1.23 -4.21 -5.09
CA VAL A 47 0.92 -3.44 -3.89
C VAL A 47 -0.08 -2.37 -4.27
N ARG A 48 -1.14 -2.24 -3.47
CA ARG A 48 -2.06 -1.12 -3.55
C ARG A 48 -1.60 -0.01 -2.62
N TRP A 49 -1.50 1.21 -3.15
CA TRP A 49 -1.12 2.39 -2.39
C TRP A 49 -2.33 3.27 -2.13
N ASN A 50 -2.37 3.89 -0.96
CA ASN A 50 -3.30 4.96 -0.66
C ASN A 50 -2.70 6.25 -1.21
N SER A 51 -3.01 6.63 -2.45
CA SER A 51 -2.53 7.87 -3.11
C SER A 51 -3.62 8.95 -3.11
N LYS A 52 -3.21 10.24 -3.09
CA LYS A 52 -4.13 11.40 -3.20
C LYS A 52 -5.01 11.32 -4.44
N ARG A 53 -4.51 10.70 -5.50
CA ARG A 53 -5.16 10.64 -6.81
C ARG A 53 -6.04 9.40 -6.98
N GLY A 54 -6.13 8.55 -5.96
CA GLY A 54 -6.89 7.30 -5.97
C GLY A 54 -6.00 6.07 -5.77
N PRO A 55 -6.55 4.86 -5.90
CA PRO A 55 -5.79 3.63 -5.73
C PRO A 55 -4.72 3.50 -6.82
N GLU A 56 -3.46 3.47 -6.40
CA GLU A 56 -2.34 3.19 -7.29
C GLU A 56 -1.83 1.77 -7.07
N PHE A 57 -1.31 1.15 -8.13
CA PHE A 57 -0.81 -0.22 -8.09
C PHE A 57 0.58 -0.30 -8.69
N THR A 58 1.55 -0.74 -7.88
CA THR A 58 2.92 -0.99 -8.37
C THR A 58 3.33 -2.44 -8.13
N TRP A 59 4.35 -2.86 -8.87
CA TRP A 59 4.99 -4.17 -8.67
C TRP A 59 6.30 -3.99 -7.92
N GLU A 60 6.33 -4.45 -6.67
CA GLU A 60 7.49 -4.36 -5.79
C GLU A 60 8.14 -5.73 -5.60
N ARG A 61 9.46 -5.75 -5.40
CA ARG A 61 10.16 -7.00 -5.06
C ARG A 61 9.96 -7.34 -3.58
N GLU A 62 9.61 -8.60 -3.29
CA GLU A 62 9.34 -9.07 -1.92
C GLU A 62 10.49 -8.78 -0.95
N ASP A 63 11.74 -9.03 -1.35
CA ASP A 63 12.91 -8.90 -0.47
C ASP A 63 13.18 -7.47 -0.01
N GLN A 64 12.84 -6.48 -0.84
CA GLN A 64 12.96 -5.06 -0.50
C GLN A 64 11.72 -4.58 0.25
N PHE A 65 10.55 -4.99 -0.22
CA PHE A 65 9.27 -4.55 0.32
C PHE A 65 9.06 -5.05 1.75
N GLN A 66 9.46 -6.29 2.05
CA GLN A 66 9.37 -6.86 3.39
C GLN A 66 10.26 -6.13 4.41
N LYS A 67 11.45 -5.66 4.00
CA LYS A 67 12.34 -4.89 4.87
C LYS A 67 11.78 -3.51 5.18
N LYS A 68 11.16 -2.87 4.18
CA LYS A 68 10.61 -1.52 4.31
C LYS A 68 9.27 -1.49 5.06
N TYR A 69 8.42 -2.51 4.87
CA TYR A 69 7.08 -2.59 5.46
C TYR A 69 6.82 -3.95 6.11
N PRO A 70 7.57 -4.33 7.16
CA PRO A 70 7.43 -5.65 7.80
C PRO A 70 6.05 -5.88 8.40
N HIS A 71 5.35 -4.82 8.82
CA HIS A 71 4.02 -4.89 9.43
C HIS A 71 2.94 -5.45 8.49
N LEU A 72 3.08 -5.26 7.17
CA LEU A 72 2.15 -5.81 6.18
C LEU A 72 2.23 -7.34 6.09
N PHE A 73 3.36 -7.93 6.49
CA PHE A 73 3.58 -9.38 6.46
C PHE A 73 3.19 -10.05 7.77
N ALA A 74 3.33 -9.35 8.90
CA ALA A 74 2.93 -9.86 10.21
C ALA A 74 1.41 -10.14 10.28
N LYS A 75 0.58 -9.32 9.61
CA LYS A 75 -0.88 -9.46 9.58
C LYS A 75 -1.34 -10.72 8.83
N ILE A 76 -0.62 -11.14 7.79
CA ILE A 76 -0.99 -12.30 6.96
C ILE A 76 -0.81 -13.62 7.75
N ALA A 77 0.18 -13.70 8.64
CA ALA A 77 0.42 -14.90 9.45
C ALA A 77 -0.65 -15.16 10.52
N SER A 78 -1.39 -14.13 10.95
CA SER A 78 -2.50 -14.25 11.91
C SER A 78 -3.83 -14.61 11.25
N SER A 79 -4.00 -14.30 9.96
CA SER A 79 -5.25 -14.51 9.22
C SER A 79 -5.45 -15.94 8.68
N SER A 80 -4.50 -16.86 8.87
CA SER A 80 -4.63 -18.26 8.43
C SER A 80 -5.47 -19.14 9.36
N SER A 81 -6.02 -18.59 10.45
CA SER A 81 -6.91 -19.31 11.36
C SER A 81 -8.29 -18.66 11.42
N VAL A 82 -9.15 -18.89 10.42
CA VAL A 82 -10.58 -19.21 10.59
C VAL A 82 -11.06 -19.86 9.28
N THR A 83 -11.15 -21.18 9.29
CA THR A 83 -12.15 -21.93 8.53
C THR A 83 -12.59 -23.07 9.43
N SER A 84 -13.80 -22.97 9.94
CA SER A 84 -14.62 -24.07 10.48
C SER A 84 -16.04 -23.80 10.07
#